data_AF-A0A2G9N3C7-F1
#
_entry.id   AF-A0A2G9N3C7-F1
#
_cell.length_a   1.000
_cell.length_b   1.000
_cell.length_c   1.000
_cell.angle_alpha   90.00
_cell.angle_beta   90.00
_cell.angle_gamma   90.00
#
_symmetry.space_group_name_H-M   'P 1'
#
loop_
_entity.id
_entity.type
_entity.pdbx_description
1 polymer ?
#
loop_
_entity_poly.entity_id
_entity_poly.type
_entity_poly.pdbx_seq_one_letter_code
_entity_poly.pdbx_strand_id
1 'polypeptide(L)'
;MAIVGNIIKRLKDFLKLDDEIHKKAKHEHEKAMSIGSAIKMHEEPENKLVSVSQGSDKKEILEMKKIFEEHKQEKKPEKRMSDTQEKKPEIKQEPKVSHKEILKKEPVFSKSLPEKTGEKQKKDVVANPLASQPVKKTAPKKIAPKKRRKKLGKKAGKEKVKKKKKIMRPKYKKIAEKLSREVDKLKANVYDKKIKPQQALGGVQVIYAQIKDQQKSVGDEINETKALMDFAEKDYMKRKITEEEFREKMLEYRDKLRVLEMQKKSFANNEKSLGETVKVIPTAIPVNLEMIASSKNVATFIEPVSVQKPIQAKTIKQPQASSKNVPLKPMQSAPVQSAPMQAKATTINMPEPAPQRTGQVSEGQQDIVDKDSIMLDQFLEAKASGKMDKQKLNDIEKKVHAIMHKYNLSEKEVEQKIGSADNEAQLIESVNKLVDLLDKKKESSFSEKSERIETAVRFTETAKPVEEEKGVDTKIRQKTIITDFDRVLDLIEKKGKMKVGEMASELKLSKSRIEEVATLLKKEKQVELIYHTFGDAVIQTPYYLEKSKQQKEKEKQEAKDKAKKAKGDSK
;
A
#
# COMPACT_ATOMS: atom_id res chain seq x y z
N MET A 1 -22.64 53.11 -19.39
CA MET A 1 -23.54 52.49 -20.40
C MET A 1 -22.91 51.32 -21.15
N ALA A 2 -21.74 51.46 -21.81
CA ALA A 2 -21.14 50.40 -22.64
C ALA A 2 -20.82 49.08 -21.89
N ILE A 3 -20.37 49.16 -20.63
CA ILE A 3 -20.04 47.98 -19.81
C ILE A 3 -21.30 47.16 -19.50
N VAL A 4 -22.42 47.83 -19.19
CA VAL A 4 -23.71 47.17 -18.90
C VAL A 4 -24.26 46.47 -20.15
N GLY A 5 -24.11 47.09 -21.33
CA GLY A 5 -24.47 46.47 -22.61
C GLY A 5 -23.72 45.16 -22.89
N ASN A 6 -22.41 45.12 -22.59
CA ASN A 6 -21.60 43.91 -22.76
C ASN A 6 -21.98 42.80 -21.77
N ILE A 7 -22.36 43.14 -20.54
CA ILE A 7 -22.82 42.16 -19.54
C ILE A 7 -24.17 41.56 -19.97
N ILE A 8 -25.11 42.39 -20.42
CA ILE A 8 -26.42 41.92 -20.91
C ILE A 8 -26.26 41.03 -22.15
N LYS A 9 -25.35 41.37 -23.06
CA LYS A 9 -25.06 40.56 -24.25
C LYS A 9 -24.52 39.18 -23.87
N ARG A 10 -23.55 39.12 -22.96
CA ARG A 10 -22.99 37.84 -22.46
C ARG A 10 -24.02 37.00 -21.72
N LEU A 11 -24.92 37.61 -20.94
CA LEU A 11 -26.00 36.89 -20.28
C LEU A 11 -26.99 36.29 -21.29
N LYS A 12 -27.33 37.02 -22.36
CA LYS A 12 -28.18 36.50 -23.45
C LYS A 12 -27.50 35.34 -24.20
N ASP A 13 -26.21 35.45 -24.47
CA ASP A 13 -25.45 34.39 -25.14
C ASP A 13 -25.34 33.14 -24.25
N PHE A 14 -25.21 33.31 -22.93
CA PHE A 14 -25.21 32.22 -21.96
C PHE A 14 -26.56 31.49 -21.91
N LEU A 15 -27.67 32.24 -21.85
CA LEU A 15 -29.02 31.65 -21.85
C LEU A 15 -29.33 30.87 -23.14
N LYS A 16 -28.87 31.36 -24.30
CA LYS A 16 -29.00 30.62 -25.57
C LYS A 16 -28.22 29.31 -25.56
N LEU A 17 -27.04 29.29 -24.93
CA LEU A 17 -26.23 28.09 -24.82
C LEU A 17 -26.91 27.02 -23.95
N ASP A 18 -27.54 27.42 -22.84
CA ASP A 18 -28.31 26.51 -21.99
C ASP A 18 -29.51 25.90 -22.73
N ASP A 19 -30.22 26.69 -23.53
CA ASP A 19 -31.33 26.18 -24.37
C ASP A 19 -30.86 25.17 -25.43
N GLU A 20 -29.70 25.40 -26.06
CA GLU A 20 -29.10 24.46 -27.02
C GLU A 20 -28.65 23.16 -26.36
N ILE A 21 -28.07 23.24 -25.15
CA ILE A 21 -27.68 22.06 -24.36
C ILE A 21 -28.92 21.24 -24.00
N HIS A 22 -30.00 21.88 -23.55
CA HIS A 22 -31.26 21.20 -23.24
C HIS A 22 -31.90 20.55 -24.47
N LYS A 23 -31.90 21.21 -25.63
CA LYS A 23 -32.39 20.62 -26.88
C LYS A 23 -31.58 19.41 -27.30
N LYS A 24 -30.24 19.47 -27.18
CA LYS A 24 -29.36 18.35 -27.52
C LYS A 24 -29.55 17.16 -26.58
N ALA A 25 -29.68 17.41 -25.27
CA ALA A 25 -29.96 16.36 -24.28
C ALA A 25 -31.31 15.67 -24.54
N LYS A 26 -32.35 16.45 -24.91
CA LYS A 26 -33.67 15.90 -25.26
C LYS A 26 -33.59 15.01 -26.50
N HIS A 27 -32.89 15.44 -27.54
CA HIS A 27 -32.71 14.65 -28.76
C HIS A 27 -31.90 13.37 -28.54
N GLU A 28 -30.85 13.40 -27.70
CA GLU A 28 -30.09 12.20 -27.34
C GLU A 28 -30.93 11.22 -26.52
N HIS A 29 -31.78 11.73 -25.61
CA HIS A 29 -32.71 10.89 -24.85
C HIS A 29 -33.77 10.21 -25.74
N GLU A 30 -34.34 10.95 -26.69
CA GLU A 30 -35.31 10.42 -27.65
C GLU A 30 -34.69 9.36 -28.57
N LYS A 31 -33.44 9.58 -29.00
CA LYS A 31 -32.67 8.58 -29.75
C LYS A 31 -32.41 7.31 -28.94
N ALA A 32 -32.12 7.43 -27.64
CA ALA A 32 -31.94 6.28 -26.76
C ALA A 32 -33.24 5.49 -26.55
N MET A 33 -34.38 6.17 -26.41
CA MET A 33 -35.71 5.55 -26.32
C MET A 33 -36.07 4.78 -27.60
N SER A 34 -35.78 5.35 -28.77
CA SER A 34 -36.02 4.71 -30.07
C SER A 34 -35.21 3.41 -30.25
N ILE A 35 -33.95 3.40 -29.82
CA ILE A 35 -33.11 2.19 -29.85
C ILE A 35 -33.64 1.13 -28.88
N GLY A 36 -34.09 1.53 -27.69
CA GLY A 36 -34.70 0.63 -26.71
C GLY A 36 -35.97 -0.05 -27.23
N SER A 37 -36.79 0.66 -28.01
CA SER A 37 -37.98 0.08 -28.65
C SER A 37 -37.66 -0.89 -29.79
N ALA A 38 -36.58 -0.65 -30.55
CA ALA A 38 -36.18 -1.54 -31.65
C ALA A 38 -35.60 -2.88 -31.15
N ILE A 39 -34.91 -2.88 -30.01
CA ILE A 39 -34.35 -4.10 -29.40
C ILE A 39 -35.46 -5.00 -28.83
N LYS A 40 -36.57 -4.41 -28.39
CA LYS A 40 -37.70 -5.16 -27.80
C LYS A 40 -38.56 -5.91 -28.83
N MET A 41 -38.39 -5.65 -30.12
CA MET A 41 -39.11 -6.34 -31.20
C MET A 41 -38.33 -7.52 -31.82
N HIS A 42 -37.13 -7.84 -31.31
CA HIS A 42 -36.32 -8.95 -31.81
C HIS A 42 -36.11 -10.11 -30.81
N GLU A 43 -36.79 -10.08 -29.65
CA GLU A 43 -36.82 -11.19 -28.68
C GLU A 43 -38.22 -11.85 -28.63
N GLU A 44 -38.64 -12.47 -29.74
CA GLU A 44 -39.57 -13.60 -29.70
C GLU A 44 -38.92 -14.81 -30.36
N PRO A 45 -39.00 -16.02 -29.77
CA PRO A 45 -38.32 -17.19 -30.30
C PRO A 45 -39.14 -17.82 -31.42
N GLU A 46 -38.71 -17.65 -32.67
CA GLU A 46 -39.15 -18.48 -33.78
C GLU A 46 -38.62 -19.91 -33.62
N ASN A 47 -39.49 -20.78 -33.11
CA ASN A 47 -39.35 -22.22 -33.20
C ASN A 47 -40.19 -22.68 -34.40
N LYS A 48 -39.60 -22.67 -35.61
CA LYS A 48 -40.20 -23.29 -36.80
C LYS A 48 -39.20 -24.15 -37.56
N LEU A 49 -39.53 -25.44 -37.56
CA LEU A 49 -39.17 -26.47 -38.52
C LEU A 49 -38.87 -25.95 -39.93
N VAL A 50 -37.70 -26.31 -40.46
CA VAL A 50 -37.54 -26.71 -41.87
C VAL A 50 -36.65 -27.95 -41.93
N SER A 51 -37.25 -28.99 -42.51
CA SER A 51 -36.74 -30.31 -42.85
C SER A 51 -35.90 -30.34 -44.13
N VAL A 52 -35.26 -31.50 -44.38
CA VAL A 52 -34.64 -32.00 -45.64
C VAL A 52 -33.15 -31.64 -45.77
N SER A 53 -32.16 -32.54 -45.95
CA SER A 53 -32.11 -33.88 -46.56
C SER A 53 -30.84 -34.68 -46.14
N GLN A 54 -30.99 -36.01 -46.07
CA GLN A 54 -30.02 -37.10 -46.39
C GLN A 54 -28.73 -37.19 -45.55
N GLY A 55 -28.35 -38.30 -44.92
CA GLY A 55 -28.81 -39.69 -44.93
C GLY A 55 -28.03 -40.50 -43.86
N SER A 56 -28.34 -41.79 -43.79
CA SER A 56 -27.79 -42.85 -42.92
C SER A 56 -28.17 -42.85 -41.42
N ASP A 57 -28.62 -44.04 -41.00
CA ASP A 57 -28.68 -44.59 -39.64
C ASP A 57 -29.91 -44.33 -38.75
N LYS A 58 -31.03 -44.95 -39.16
CA LYS A 58 -32.31 -45.03 -38.42
C LYS A 58 -32.36 -46.13 -37.34
N LYS A 59 -31.26 -46.79 -36.96
CA LYS A 59 -31.29 -47.82 -35.89
C LYS A 59 -30.78 -47.35 -34.52
N GLU A 60 -29.99 -46.29 -34.43
CA GLU A 60 -29.45 -45.79 -33.14
C GLU A 60 -30.37 -44.78 -32.42
N ILE A 61 -31.27 -44.11 -33.15
CA ILE A 61 -32.12 -43.04 -32.59
C ILE A 61 -33.36 -43.59 -31.86
N LEU A 62 -33.72 -44.87 -32.07
CA LEU A 62 -34.88 -45.48 -31.39
C LEU A 62 -34.54 -45.94 -29.95
N GLU A 63 -33.26 -46.17 -29.64
CA GLU A 63 -32.83 -46.64 -28.31
C GLU A 63 -32.62 -45.49 -27.32
N MET A 64 -32.11 -44.34 -27.78
CA MET A 64 -31.94 -43.16 -26.91
C MET A 64 -33.26 -42.46 -26.55
N LYS A 65 -34.32 -42.59 -27.35
CA LYS A 65 -35.64 -42.04 -27.01
C LYS A 65 -36.32 -42.82 -25.87
N LYS A 66 -36.06 -44.12 -25.73
CA LYS A 66 -36.66 -44.96 -24.68
C LYS A 66 -36.09 -44.64 -23.29
N ILE A 67 -34.83 -44.19 -23.20
CA ILE A 67 -34.16 -43.84 -21.94
C ILE A 67 -34.60 -42.46 -21.42
N PHE A 68 -35.07 -41.56 -22.29
CA PHE A 68 -35.44 -40.19 -21.89
C PHE A 68 -36.91 -40.05 -21.42
N GLU A 69 -37.77 -41.03 -21.74
CA GLU A 69 -39.18 -41.04 -21.35
C GLU A 69 -39.45 -41.69 -19.97
N GLU A 70 -38.50 -42.45 -19.40
CA GLU A 70 -38.62 -43.05 -18.07
C GLU A 70 -38.33 -42.08 -16.90
N HIS A 71 -37.69 -40.93 -17.15
CA HIS A 71 -37.30 -39.99 -16.08
C HIS A 71 -38.24 -38.78 -15.87
N LYS A 72 -39.43 -38.77 -16.49
CA LYS A 72 -40.33 -37.60 -16.48
C LYS A 72 -41.68 -37.80 -15.78
N GLN A 73 -41.83 -38.86 -14.99
CA GLN A 73 -42.99 -39.04 -14.11
C GLN A 73 -42.56 -39.16 -12.65
N GLU A 74 -42.33 -38.03 -11.98
CA GLU A 74 -42.60 -37.89 -10.54
C GLU A 74 -42.38 -36.43 -10.12
N LYS A 75 -43.50 -35.69 -10.00
CA LYS A 75 -43.76 -34.60 -9.02
C LYS A 75 -45.03 -33.86 -9.44
N LYS A 76 -46.18 -34.39 -9.00
CA LYS A 76 -47.41 -33.60 -8.84
C LYS A 76 -47.37 -32.93 -7.45
N PRO A 77 -47.70 -31.63 -7.32
CA PRO A 77 -48.03 -31.04 -6.04
C PRO A 77 -49.51 -31.32 -5.71
N GLU A 78 -49.71 -31.95 -4.56
CA GLU A 78 -51.00 -32.31 -3.98
C GLU A 78 -51.68 -31.06 -3.38
N LYS A 79 -52.91 -30.79 -3.82
CA LYS A 79 -53.83 -29.81 -3.23
C LYS A 79 -54.21 -30.29 -1.83
N ARG A 80 -53.95 -29.50 -0.78
CA ARG A 80 -54.60 -29.67 0.52
C ARG A 80 -55.69 -28.62 0.71
N MET A 81 -56.92 -29.13 0.79
CA MET A 81 -58.07 -28.46 1.36
C MET A 81 -57.88 -28.36 2.87
N SER A 82 -58.33 -27.25 3.43
CA SER A 82 -58.55 -27.00 4.83
C SER A 82 -59.64 -27.91 5.38
N ASP A 83 -59.38 -28.61 6.48
CA ASP A 83 -60.39 -28.83 7.52
C ASP A 83 -59.76 -29.15 8.88
N THR A 84 -60.45 -28.63 9.88
CA THR A 84 -60.23 -28.50 11.32
C THR A 84 -59.92 -29.81 12.05
N GLN A 85 -58.98 -29.79 13.01
CA GLN A 85 -59.22 -30.18 14.43
C GLN A 85 -57.95 -30.16 15.29
N GLU A 86 -58.17 -29.77 16.54
CA GLU A 86 -57.24 -29.62 17.66
C GLU A 86 -56.30 -30.82 17.86
N LYS A 87 -55.01 -30.55 18.13
CA LYS A 87 -54.21 -31.29 19.12
C LYS A 87 -52.89 -30.59 19.46
N LYS A 88 -52.82 -30.21 20.74
CA LYS A 88 -51.70 -29.77 21.58
C LYS A 88 -50.39 -30.55 21.33
N PRO A 89 -49.23 -29.89 21.21
CA PRO A 89 -47.94 -30.54 21.44
C PRO A 89 -47.25 -30.01 22.71
N GLU A 90 -47.34 -30.84 23.74
CA GLU A 90 -46.23 -31.38 24.55
C GLU A 90 -44.88 -30.61 24.54
N ILE A 91 -44.59 -29.99 25.68
CA ILE A 91 -43.29 -29.43 26.06
C ILE A 91 -42.30 -30.57 26.29
N LYS A 92 -41.24 -30.66 25.48
CA LYS A 92 -40.09 -31.54 25.74
C LYS A 92 -39.02 -30.79 26.52
N GLN A 93 -38.72 -31.37 27.67
CA GLN A 93 -37.84 -30.92 28.74
C GLN A 93 -36.37 -30.92 28.35
N GLU A 94 -35.63 -29.94 28.88
CA GLU A 94 -34.18 -29.89 28.96
C GLU A 94 -33.63 -30.97 29.90
N PRO A 95 -32.47 -31.60 29.61
CA PRO A 95 -31.76 -32.38 30.60
C PRO A 95 -30.88 -31.47 31.49
N LYS A 96 -31.27 -31.38 32.76
CA LYS A 96 -30.42 -31.00 33.89
C LYS A 96 -29.25 -31.99 34.00
N VAL A 97 -28.01 -31.49 34.03
CA VAL A 97 -26.89 -32.24 34.62
C VAL A 97 -26.19 -31.38 35.65
N SER A 98 -26.04 -32.02 36.80
CA SER A 98 -25.72 -31.56 38.15
C SER A 98 -24.33 -30.96 38.33
N HIS A 99 -24.28 -29.90 39.13
CA HIS A 99 -23.12 -29.49 39.92
C HIS A 99 -22.61 -30.67 40.77
N LYS A 100 -21.32 -30.99 40.63
CA LYS A 100 -20.57 -31.71 41.67
C LYS A 100 -19.29 -30.95 41.99
N GLU A 101 -19.37 -30.32 43.14
CA GLU A 101 -18.35 -29.73 43.99
C GLU A 101 -17.27 -30.77 44.34
N ILE A 102 -16.01 -30.50 44.01
CA ILE A 102 -14.86 -31.16 44.66
C ILE A 102 -13.78 -30.11 44.96
N LEU A 103 -13.51 -30.01 46.26
CA LEU A 103 -12.54 -29.20 46.95
C LEU A 103 -11.07 -29.50 46.58
N LYS A 104 -10.26 -28.43 46.73
CA LYS A 104 -8.90 -28.38 47.31
C LYS A 104 -7.81 -29.28 46.69
N LYS A 105 -6.77 -28.63 46.16
CA LYS A 105 -5.42 -28.61 46.77
C LYS A 105 -4.47 -27.74 45.94
N GLU A 106 -3.96 -26.68 46.56
CA GLU A 106 -2.71 -26.02 46.16
C GLU A 106 -1.54 -27.00 46.29
N PRO A 107 -0.48 -26.77 45.51
CA PRO A 107 0.85 -26.92 46.10
C PRO A 107 1.67 -25.64 45.94
N VAL A 108 2.01 -25.09 47.11
CA VAL A 108 3.22 -24.33 47.37
C VAL A 108 4.42 -25.20 47.01
N PHE A 109 5.30 -24.73 46.10
CA PHE A 109 6.69 -25.19 46.07
C PHE A 109 7.63 -24.05 45.73
N SER A 110 8.30 -23.60 46.78
CA SER A 110 9.48 -22.74 46.81
C SER A 110 10.77 -23.53 46.55
N LYS A 111 11.84 -22.81 46.17
CA LYS A 111 13.28 -23.20 46.17
C LYS A 111 13.69 -24.08 44.97
N SER A 112 14.84 -23.91 44.31
CA SER A 112 16.06 -23.14 44.57
C SER A 112 16.92 -23.16 43.30
N LEU A 113 17.63 -22.07 43.03
CA LEU A 113 18.80 -22.05 42.14
C LEU A 113 19.84 -23.10 42.57
N PRO A 114 20.65 -23.58 41.62
CA PRO A 114 22.09 -23.57 41.88
C PRO A 114 22.88 -22.91 40.75
N GLU A 115 23.77 -22.00 41.15
CA GLU A 115 25.04 -21.72 40.49
C GLU A 115 25.89 -22.99 40.41
N LYS A 116 26.71 -23.10 39.35
CA LYS A 116 28.08 -23.67 39.30
C LYS A 116 28.57 -23.64 37.84
N THR A 117 29.52 -22.78 37.48
CA THR A 117 31.00 -22.93 37.51
C THR A 117 31.57 -23.95 36.53
N GLY A 118 32.48 -23.46 35.67
CA GLY A 118 33.60 -24.19 35.07
C GLY A 118 33.24 -25.19 33.97
N GLU A 119 34.11 -25.64 33.08
CA GLU A 119 35.49 -25.34 32.75
C GLU A 119 35.79 -26.13 31.45
N LYS A 120 36.63 -25.57 30.58
CA LYS A 120 37.45 -26.16 29.49
C LYS A 120 37.14 -27.60 29.01
N GLN A 121 37.03 -27.75 27.69
CA GLN A 121 37.68 -28.84 26.93
C GLN A 121 37.85 -28.42 25.46
N LYS A 122 39.10 -28.12 25.07
CA LYS A 122 39.94 -28.84 24.09
C LYS A 122 39.28 -29.08 22.72
N LYS A 123 39.72 -28.28 21.74
CA LYS A 123 39.54 -28.51 20.31
C LYS A 123 40.54 -29.59 19.87
N ASP A 124 40.05 -30.76 19.51
CA ASP A 124 40.81 -31.71 18.72
C ASP A 124 40.65 -31.41 17.24
N VAL A 125 41.80 -31.22 16.61
CA VAL A 125 42.01 -31.11 15.17
C VAL A 125 41.91 -32.52 14.60
N VAL A 126 40.87 -32.81 13.83
CA VAL A 126 40.82 -34.00 12.96
C VAL A 126 40.75 -33.52 11.53
N ALA A 127 41.89 -33.68 10.86
CA ALA A 127 42.03 -33.59 9.43
C ALA A 127 41.16 -34.66 8.75
N ASN A 128 40.53 -34.30 7.63
CA ASN A 128 40.18 -35.29 6.62
C ASN A 128 40.30 -34.68 5.22
N PRO A 129 41.19 -35.21 4.36
CA PRO A 129 41.35 -34.80 2.97
C PRO A 129 40.45 -35.69 2.08
N LEU A 130 39.83 -35.16 1.02
CA LEU A 130 39.42 -36.03 -0.09
C LEU A 130 39.25 -35.30 -1.43
N ALA A 131 40.10 -35.70 -2.37
CA ALA A 131 39.84 -35.94 -3.78
C ALA A 131 39.37 -34.77 -4.67
N SER A 132 40.36 -34.12 -5.28
CA SER A 132 40.24 -33.43 -6.57
C SER A 132 40.18 -34.45 -7.72
N GLN A 133 39.13 -34.39 -8.55
CA GLN A 133 39.11 -35.02 -9.87
C GLN A 133 39.43 -33.98 -10.96
N PRO A 134 40.17 -34.35 -12.03
CA PRO A 134 40.50 -33.44 -13.11
C PRO A 134 39.40 -33.41 -14.18
N VAL A 135 38.83 -32.23 -14.42
CA VAL A 135 37.91 -31.98 -15.54
C VAL A 135 38.72 -31.78 -16.83
N LYS A 136 38.51 -32.68 -17.80
CA LYS A 136 39.07 -32.62 -19.15
C LYS A 136 38.59 -31.37 -19.90
N LYS A 137 39.54 -30.53 -20.32
CA LYS A 137 39.32 -29.39 -21.22
C LYS A 137 39.13 -29.89 -22.65
N THR A 138 37.93 -29.74 -23.21
CA THR A 138 37.67 -29.88 -24.65
C THR A 138 37.73 -28.51 -25.32
N ALA A 139 38.61 -28.37 -26.31
CA ALA A 139 38.84 -27.16 -27.08
C ALA A 139 37.65 -26.81 -28.00
N PRO A 140 37.31 -25.52 -28.20
CA PRO A 140 36.26 -25.12 -29.12
C PRO A 140 36.75 -25.10 -30.59
N LYS A 141 36.08 -25.88 -31.44
CA LYS A 141 36.21 -25.87 -32.90
C LYS A 141 35.76 -24.52 -33.47
N LYS A 142 36.66 -23.81 -34.15
CA LYS A 142 36.37 -22.65 -35.02
C LYS A 142 35.49 -23.11 -36.21
N ILE A 143 34.25 -22.65 -36.26
CA ILE A 143 33.37 -22.79 -37.44
C ILE A 143 33.28 -21.41 -38.10
N ALA A 144 33.81 -21.32 -39.32
CA ALA A 144 33.76 -20.12 -40.15
C ALA A 144 32.34 -19.85 -40.67
N PRO A 145 31.83 -18.60 -40.66
CA PRO A 145 30.49 -18.31 -41.16
C PRO A 145 30.48 -18.20 -42.69
N LYS A 146 29.83 -19.18 -43.35
CA LYS A 146 29.47 -19.09 -44.78
C LYS A 146 28.41 -18.00 -44.99
N LYS A 147 28.79 -16.91 -45.65
CA LYS A 147 27.89 -15.87 -46.17
C LYS A 147 26.99 -16.43 -47.28
N ARG A 148 25.75 -16.83 -46.95
CA ARG A 148 24.68 -17.05 -47.95
C ARG A 148 23.89 -15.75 -48.14
N ARG A 149 24.15 -15.04 -49.25
CA ARG A 149 23.30 -13.97 -49.78
C ARG A 149 21.95 -14.57 -50.17
N LYS A 150 20.91 -14.40 -49.36
CA LYS A 150 19.51 -14.54 -49.80
C LYS A 150 19.05 -13.19 -50.35
N LYS A 151 18.83 -13.12 -51.67
CA LYS A 151 18.07 -12.04 -52.30
C LYS A 151 16.62 -12.16 -51.82
N LEU A 152 16.23 -11.36 -50.84
CA LEU A 152 14.83 -11.18 -50.45
C LEU A 152 14.21 -10.19 -51.44
N GLY A 153 13.28 -10.70 -52.24
CA GLY A 153 12.46 -9.91 -53.14
C GLY A 153 11.67 -8.86 -52.35
N LYS A 154 11.80 -7.61 -52.77
CA LYS A 154 10.92 -6.50 -52.41
C LYS A 154 9.52 -6.79 -52.96
N LYS A 155 8.66 -7.46 -52.20
CA LYS A 155 7.21 -7.33 -52.37
C LYS A 155 6.68 -6.42 -51.28
N ALA A 156 6.29 -5.22 -51.72
CA ALA A 156 5.68 -4.18 -50.92
C ALA A 156 4.30 -4.62 -50.43
N GLY A 157 4.26 -5.35 -49.32
CA GLY A 157 3.07 -5.46 -48.49
C GLY A 157 3.02 -4.25 -47.56
N LYS A 158 2.34 -3.18 -47.98
CA LYS A 158 1.88 -2.12 -47.06
C LYS A 158 0.79 -2.72 -46.18
N GLU A 159 1.19 -3.55 -45.22
CA GLU A 159 0.27 -4.12 -44.24
C GLU A 159 -0.07 -3.06 -43.19
N LYS A 160 -1.36 -2.96 -42.96
CA LYS A 160 -2.07 -1.78 -42.48
C LYS A 160 -1.80 -1.56 -40.99
N VAL A 161 -1.43 -0.31 -40.69
CA VAL A 161 -1.90 0.48 -39.54
C VAL A 161 -1.88 -0.26 -38.20
N LYS A 162 -0.74 -0.15 -37.49
CA LYS A 162 -0.71 -0.24 -36.03
C LYS A 162 -1.62 0.84 -35.47
N LYS A 163 -2.91 0.53 -35.27
CA LYS A 163 -3.83 1.36 -34.49
C LYS A 163 -3.26 1.44 -33.08
N LYS A 164 -2.54 2.51 -32.77
CA LYS A 164 -2.13 2.83 -31.40
C LYS A 164 -3.40 2.81 -30.55
N LYS A 165 -3.56 1.80 -29.69
CA LYS A 165 -4.67 1.75 -28.71
C LYS A 165 -4.67 3.10 -28.02
N LYS A 166 -5.72 3.90 -28.25
CA LYS A 166 -5.96 5.14 -27.49
C LYS A 166 -6.18 4.69 -26.06
N ILE A 167 -5.11 4.69 -25.26
CA ILE A 167 -5.21 4.54 -23.81
C ILE A 167 -6.16 5.65 -23.39
N MET A 168 -7.39 5.29 -23.02
CA MET A 168 -8.38 6.25 -22.53
C MET A 168 -7.73 6.97 -21.36
N ARG A 169 -7.34 8.24 -21.57
CA ARG A 169 -6.86 9.07 -20.46
C ARG A 169 -8.03 9.16 -19.48
N PRO A 170 -7.89 8.63 -18.26
CA PRO A 170 -9.04 8.41 -17.42
C PRO A 170 -9.51 9.76 -16.89
N LYS A 171 -10.75 10.14 -17.23
CA LYS A 171 -11.35 11.47 -16.98
C LYS A 171 -11.17 11.88 -15.50
N TYR A 172 -11.33 10.93 -14.59
CA TYR A 172 -11.22 11.13 -13.15
C TYR A 172 -9.83 11.49 -12.65
N LYS A 173 -8.74 11.16 -13.37
CA LYS A 173 -7.38 11.52 -12.91
C LYS A 173 -7.24 13.04 -12.80
N LYS A 174 -7.73 13.77 -13.81
CA LYS A 174 -7.70 15.24 -13.82
C LYS A 174 -8.60 15.83 -12.73
N ILE A 175 -9.75 15.20 -12.49
CA ILE A 175 -10.71 15.65 -11.48
C ILE A 175 -10.14 15.43 -10.07
N ALA A 176 -9.57 14.26 -9.80
CA ALA A 176 -8.91 13.93 -8.54
C ALA A 176 -7.73 14.87 -8.25
N GLU A 177 -6.92 15.18 -9.27
CA GLU A 177 -5.81 16.12 -9.15
C GLU A 177 -6.30 17.56 -8.88
N LYS A 178 -7.36 18.00 -9.57
CA LYS A 178 -7.97 19.31 -9.32
C LYS A 178 -8.49 19.41 -7.88
N LEU A 179 -9.23 18.40 -7.42
CA LEU A 179 -9.75 18.35 -6.05
C LEU A 179 -8.62 18.28 -5.01
N SER A 180 -7.54 17.53 -5.28
CA SER A 180 -6.36 17.51 -4.39
C SER A 180 -5.79 18.92 -4.22
N ARG A 181 -5.60 19.66 -5.32
CA ARG A 181 -5.10 21.05 -5.27
C ARG A 181 -6.05 21.99 -4.53
N GLU A 182 -7.36 21.80 -4.69
CA GLU A 182 -8.37 22.59 -3.96
C GLU A 182 -8.35 22.30 -2.45
N VAL A 183 -8.21 21.02 -2.07
CA VAL A 183 -8.02 20.61 -0.66
C VAL A 183 -6.74 21.21 -0.08
N ASP A 184 -5.61 21.11 -0.79
CA ASP A 184 -4.32 21.64 -0.33
C ASP A 184 -4.36 23.17 -0.18
N LYS A 185 -5.01 23.87 -1.13
CA LYS A 185 -5.20 25.32 -1.06
C LYS A 185 -6.09 25.72 0.12
N LEU A 186 -7.19 24.99 0.36
CA LEU A 186 -8.05 25.24 1.51
C LEU A 186 -7.30 24.99 2.82
N LYS A 187 -6.56 23.88 2.89
CA LYS A 187 -5.70 23.54 4.03
C LYS A 187 -4.73 24.67 4.35
N ALA A 188 -3.92 25.10 3.37
CA ALA A 188 -2.98 26.20 3.55
C ALA A 188 -3.66 27.48 4.06
N ASN A 189 -4.79 27.86 3.45
CA ASN A 189 -5.52 29.06 3.85
C ASN A 189 -6.13 28.98 5.26
N VAL A 190 -6.53 27.79 5.73
CA VAL A 190 -7.01 27.56 7.10
C VAL A 190 -5.86 27.63 8.11
N TYR A 191 -4.74 26.97 7.84
CA TYR A 191 -3.56 27.00 8.72
C TYR A 191 -2.98 28.41 8.86
N ASP A 192 -2.91 29.15 7.76
CA ASP A 192 -2.45 30.54 7.74
C ASP A 192 -3.48 31.53 8.32
N LYS A 193 -4.67 31.06 8.73
CA LYS A 193 -5.80 31.86 9.21
C LYS A 193 -6.21 32.99 8.23
N LYS A 194 -6.00 32.77 6.93
CA LYS A 194 -6.31 33.73 5.84
C LYS A 194 -7.80 33.84 5.54
N ILE A 195 -8.61 32.90 6.00
CA ILE A 195 -10.06 32.81 5.75
C ILE A 195 -10.82 32.72 7.05
N LYS A 196 -12.02 33.32 7.07
CA LYS A 196 -12.94 33.23 8.21
C LYS A 196 -13.40 31.77 8.39
N PRO A 197 -13.60 31.29 9.64
CA PRO A 197 -14.02 29.91 9.90
C PRO A 197 -15.29 29.50 9.12
N GLN A 198 -16.26 30.40 8.98
CA GLN A 198 -17.51 30.13 8.26
C GLN A 198 -17.28 29.89 6.76
N GLN A 199 -16.40 30.68 6.16
CA GLN A 199 -16.01 30.50 4.76
C GLN A 199 -15.20 29.22 4.57
N ALA A 200 -14.33 28.89 5.53
CA ALA A 200 -13.57 27.65 5.50
C ALA A 200 -14.49 26.42 5.56
N LEU A 201 -15.46 26.38 6.49
CA LEU A 201 -16.42 25.27 6.58
C LEU A 201 -17.32 25.18 5.35
N GLY A 202 -17.74 26.31 4.77
CA GLY A 202 -18.47 26.32 3.50
C GLY A 202 -17.63 25.76 2.35
N GLY A 203 -16.34 26.11 2.28
CA GLY A 203 -15.40 25.53 1.33
C GLY A 203 -15.22 24.02 1.51
N VAL A 204 -15.12 23.55 2.76
CA VAL A 204 -15.10 22.12 3.10
C VAL A 204 -16.36 21.43 2.59
N GLN A 205 -17.54 22.01 2.83
CA GLN A 205 -18.82 21.42 2.42
C GLN A 205 -18.88 21.19 0.92
N VAL A 206 -18.52 22.20 0.12
CA VAL A 206 -18.55 22.13 -1.34
C VAL A 206 -17.56 21.09 -1.87
N ILE A 207 -16.31 21.10 -1.37
CA ILE A 207 -15.29 20.15 -1.81
C ILE A 207 -15.68 18.71 -1.41
N TYR A 208 -16.21 18.52 -0.20
CA TYR A 208 -16.63 17.20 0.27
C TYR A 208 -17.77 16.61 -0.57
N ALA A 209 -18.79 17.42 -0.90
CA ALA A 209 -19.87 17.01 -1.78
C ALA A 209 -19.35 16.56 -3.14
N GLN A 210 -18.44 17.34 -3.74
CA GLN A 210 -17.81 16.98 -5.01
C GLN A 210 -17.00 15.67 -4.91
N ILE A 211 -16.23 15.47 -3.82
CA ILE A 211 -15.49 14.23 -3.60
C ILE A 211 -16.46 13.03 -3.52
N LYS A 212 -17.57 13.15 -2.80
CA LYS A 212 -18.57 12.08 -2.66
C LYS A 212 -19.24 11.73 -3.98
N ASP A 213 -19.64 12.72 -4.77
CA ASP A 213 -20.26 12.51 -6.08
C ASP A 213 -19.30 11.79 -7.03
N GLN A 214 -18.03 12.21 -7.06
CA GLN A 214 -17.00 11.57 -7.89
C GLN A 214 -16.66 10.16 -7.40
N GLN A 215 -16.60 9.95 -6.08
CA GLN A 215 -16.36 8.63 -5.49
C GLN A 215 -17.49 7.65 -5.83
N LYS A 216 -18.75 8.10 -5.84
CA LYS A 216 -19.90 7.31 -6.27
C LYS A 216 -19.82 6.97 -7.76
N SER A 217 -19.57 7.96 -8.61
CA SER A 217 -19.39 7.77 -10.07
C SER A 217 -18.30 6.74 -10.39
N VAL A 218 -17.15 6.80 -9.71
CA VAL A 218 -16.07 5.80 -9.87
C VAL A 218 -16.50 4.43 -9.34
N GLY A 219 -17.27 4.38 -8.25
CA GLY A 219 -17.83 3.16 -7.71
C GLY A 219 -18.76 2.45 -8.71
N ASP A 220 -19.62 3.22 -9.38
CA ASP A 220 -20.55 2.71 -10.39
C ASP A 220 -19.79 2.16 -11.61
N GLU A 221 -18.76 2.87 -12.11
CA GLU A 221 -17.91 2.36 -13.21
C GLU A 221 -17.10 1.11 -12.84
N ILE A 222 -16.68 0.98 -11.58
CA ILE A 222 -16.01 -0.24 -11.08
C ILE A 222 -16.98 -1.42 -11.17
N ASN A 223 -18.22 -1.24 -10.71
CA ASN A 223 -19.23 -2.28 -10.73
C ASN A 223 -19.62 -2.66 -12.17
N GLU A 224 -19.78 -1.68 -13.05
CA GLU A 224 -20.02 -1.90 -14.48
C GLU A 224 -18.86 -2.68 -15.12
N THR A 225 -17.61 -2.31 -14.83
CA THR A 225 -16.43 -3.00 -15.38
C THR A 225 -16.34 -4.45 -14.88
N LYS A 226 -16.72 -4.72 -13.63
CA LYS A 226 -16.83 -6.09 -13.10
C LYS A 226 -17.94 -6.89 -13.82
N ALA A 227 -19.09 -6.28 -14.03
CA ALA A 227 -20.17 -6.92 -14.79
C ALA A 227 -19.77 -7.25 -16.24
N LEU A 228 -18.96 -6.40 -16.88
CA LEU A 228 -18.39 -6.68 -18.21
C LEU A 228 -17.39 -7.84 -18.19
N MET A 229 -16.60 -8.00 -17.12
CA MET A 229 -15.73 -9.17 -16.94
C MET A 229 -16.57 -10.45 -16.82
N ASP A 230 -17.60 -10.45 -15.96
CA ASP A 230 -18.51 -11.59 -15.79
C ASP A 230 -19.24 -11.94 -17.10
N PHE A 231 -19.60 -10.93 -17.89
CA PHE A 231 -20.22 -11.13 -19.21
C PHE A 231 -19.24 -11.76 -20.20
N ALA A 232 -18.00 -11.26 -20.26
CA ALA A 232 -16.96 -11.84 -21.10
C ALA A 232 -16.64 -13.30 -20.72
N GLU A 233 -16.63 -13.62 -19.42
CA GLU A 233 -16.47 -15.00 -18.95
C GLU A 233 -17.63 -15.89 -19.40
N LYS A 234 -18.88 -15.42 -19.28
CA LYS A 234 -20.06 -16.15 -19.77
C LYS A 234 -20.03 -16.37 -21.28
N ASP A 235 -19.61 -15.37 -22.05
CA ASP A 235 -19.50 -15.49 -23.51
C ASP A 235 -18.40 -16.47 -23.93
N TYR A 236 -17.27 -16.48 -23.23
CA TYR A 236 -16.21 -17.47 -23.43
C TYR A 236 -16.70 -18.89 -23.13
N MET A 237 -17.39 -19.09 -22.00
CA MET A 237 -17.96 -20.40 -21.62
C MET A 237 -19.00 -20.90 -22.63
N LYS A 238 -19.77 -19.98 -23.24
CA LYS A 238 -20.73 -20.29 -24.31
C LYS A 238 -20.06 -20.43 -25.69
N ARG A 239 -18.73 -20.34 -25.78
CA ARG A 239 -17.92 -20.37 -27.02
C ARG A 239 -18.35 -19.32 -28.05
N LYS A 240 -18.86 -18.18 -27.58
CA LYS A 240 -19.26 -17.04 -28.43
C LYS A 240 -18.08 -16.17 -28.86
N ILE A 241 -16.98 -16.24 -28.11
CA ILE A 241 -15.74 -15.49 -28.37
C ILE A 241 -14.55 -16.45 -28.34
N THR A 242 -13.49 -16.09 -29.05
CA THR A 242 -12.25 -16.87 -29.05
C THR A 242 -11.45 -16.66 -27.76
N GLU A 243 -10.52 -17.56 -27.47
CA GLU A 243 -9.66 -17.43 -26.28
C GLU A 243 -8.78 -16.17 -26.34
N GLU A 244 -8.28 -15.81 -27.53
CA GLU A 244 -7.46 -14.61 -27.72
C GLU A 244 -8.26 -13.33 -27.42
N GLU A 245 -9.48 -13.22 -27.96
CA GLU A 245 -10.39 -12.10 -27.70
C GLU A 245 -10.77 -12.01 -26.22
N PHE A 246 -11.03 -13.16 -25.58
CA PHE A 246 -11.32 -13.21 -24.15
C PHE A 246 -10.14 -12.69 -23.32
N ARG A 247 -8.92 -13.19 -23.60
CA ARG A 247 -7.69 -12.74 -22.91
C ARG A 247 -7.45 -11.24 -23.11
N GLU A 248 -7.67 -10.73 -24.32
CA GLU A 248 -7.50 -9.30 -24.62
C GLU A 248 -8.51 -8.44 -23.84
N LYS A 249 -9.80 -8.81 -23.86
CA LYS A 249 -10.85 -8.10 -23.10
C LYS A 249 -10.60 -8.15 -21.60
N MET A 250 -10.22 -9.30 -21.06
CA MET A 250 -9.93 -9.45 -19.63
C MET A 250 -8.72 -8.62 -19.20
N LEU A 251 -7.69 -8.52 -20.04
CA LEU A 251 -6.55 -7.64 -19.78
C LEU A 251 -6.98 -6.17 -19.75
N GLU A 252 -7.78 -5.73 -20.73
CA GLU A 252 -8.29 -4.36 -20.80
C GLU A 252 -9.18 -4.01 -19.58
N TYR A 253 -10.08 -4.91 -19.19
CA TYR A 253 -10.94 -4.70 -18.02
C TYR A 253 -10.16 -4.70 -16.71
N ARG A 254 -9.15 -5.58 -16.54
CA ARG A 254 -8.27 -5.56 -15.36
C ARG A 254 -7.46 -4.26 -15.27
N ASP A 255 -6.93 -3.78 -16.39
CA ASP A 255 -6.21 -2.51 -16.43
C ASP A 255 -7.13 -1.33 -16.10
N LYS A 256 -8.34 -1.29 -16.68
CA LYS A 256 -9.36 -0.28 -16.37
C LYS A 256 -9.73 -0.31 -14.88
N LEU A 257 -9.98 -1.51 -14.34
CA LEU A 257 -10.33 -1.71 -12.93
C LEU A 257 -9.22 -1.20 -12.01
N ARG A 258 -7.95 -1.53 -12.29
CA ARG A 258 -6.79 -1.05 -11.53
C ARG A 258 -6.71 0.48 -11.51
N VAL A 259 -6.97 1.13 -12.65
CA VAL A 259 -6.97 2.59 -12.76
C VAL A 259 -8.10 3.21 -11.93
N LEU A 260 -9.32 2.67 -12.02
CA LEU A 260 -10.47 3.14 -11.25
C LEU A 260 -10.25 2.95 -9.73
N GLU A 261 -9.65 1.84 -9.31
CA GLU A 261 -9.32 1.59 -7.90
C GLU A 261 -8.28 2.57 -7.36
N MET A 262 -7.25 2.90 -8.13
CA MET A 262 -6.30 3.95 -7.76
C MET A 262 -6.99 5.31 -7.59
N GLN A 263 -7.96 5.62 -8.45
CA GLN A 263 -8.73 6.87 -8.36
C GLN A 263 -9.64 6.89 -7.14
N LYS A 264 -10.35 5.80 -6.86
CA LYS A 264 -11.15 5.63 -5.64
C LYS A 264 -10.31 5.85 -4.39
N LYS A 265 -9.08 5.31 -4.36
CA LYS A 265 -8.12 5.55 -3.26
C LYS A 265 -7.70 7.02 -3.16
N SER A 266 -7.47 7.70 -4.29
CA SER A 266 -7.12 9.13 -4.27
C SER A 266 -8.23 10.01 -3.70
N PHE A 267 -9.51 9.73 -4.04
CA PHE A 267 -10.65 10.43 -3.44
C PHE A 267 -10.77 10.17 -1.94
N ALA A 268 -10.54 8.93 -1.48
CA ALA A 268 -10.53 8.60 -0.06
C ALA A 268 -9.41 9.31 0.71
N ASN A 269 -8.24 9.51 0.08
CA ASN A 269 -7.15 10.28 0.69
C ASN A 269 -7.49 11.78 0.79
N ASN A 270 -8.12 12.34 -0.24
CA ASN A 270 -8.60 13.73 -0.21
C ASN A 270 -9.67 13.92 0.87
N GLU A 271 -10.59 12.96 1.03
CA GLU A 271 -11.60 12.94 2.11
C GLU A 271 -10.93 12.96 3.50
N LYS A 272 -9.90 12.14 3.72
CA LYS A 272 -9.14 12.12 4.98
C LYS A 272 -8.41 13.45 5.25
N SER A 273 -7.71 13.99 4.24
CA SER A 273 -6.98 15.27 4.37
C SER A 273 -7.94 16.43 4.66
N LEU A 274 -9.13 16.41 4.05
CA LEU A 274 -10.19 17.38 4.33
C LEU A 274 -10.71 17.24 5.77
N GLY A 275 -10.88 16.00 6.25
CA GLY A 275 -11.27 15.72 7.64
C GLY A 275 -10.24 16.20 8.68
N GLU A 276 -8.96 16.10 8.36
CA GLU A 276 -7.89 16.71 9.19
C GLU A 276 -8.00 18.24 9.21
N THR A 277 -8.28 18.85 8.06
CA THR A 277 -8.43 20.31 7.94
C THR A 277 -9.59 20.83 8.79
N VAL A 278 -10.71 20.09 8.85
CA VAL A 278 -11.88 20.44 9.70
C VAL A 278 -11.50 20.51 11.17
N LYS A 279 -10.64 19.61 11.66
CA LYS A 279 -10.22 19.60 13.08
C LYS A 279 -9.42 20.84 13.50
N VAL A 280 -8.83 21.55 12.54
CA VAL A 280 -8.05 22.78 12.78
C VAL A 280 -8.94 24.01 12.84
N ILE A 281 -10.15 23.95 12.26
CA ILE A 281 -11.07 25.07 12.23
C ILE A 281 -11.69 25.24 13.63
N PRO A 282 -11.60 26.44 14.25
CA PRO A 282 -12.22 26.67 15.55
C PRO A 282 -13.74 26.60 15.41
N THR A 283 -14.34 25.64 16.11
CA THR A 283 -15.77 25.36 16.13
C THR A 283 -16.22 25.21 17.59
N ALA A 284 -17.45 25.61 17.90
CA ALA A 284 -17.99 25.54 19.26
C ALA A 284 -18.29 24.09 19.68
N ILE A 285 -18.59 23.23 18.71
CA ILE A 285 -18.91 21.81 18.87
C ILE A 285 -17.99 21.03 17.93
N PRO A 286 -17.40 19.89 18.35
CA PRO A 286 -16.61 19.06 17.43
C PRO A 286 -17.46 18.61 16.24
N VAL A 287 -17.04 18.98 15.03
CA VAL A 287 -17.80 18.72 13.80
C VAL A 287 -17.13 17.64 12.96
N ASN A 288 -17.95 16.71 12.43
CA ASN A 288 -17.54 15.71 11.44
C ASN A 288 -17.93 16.13 10.02
N LEU A 289 -17.24 15.61 9.00
CA LEU A 289 -17.51 15.92 7.58
C LEU A 289 -18.98 15.65 7.19
N GLU A 290 -19.56 14.55 7.68
CA GLU A 290 -20.95 14.19 7.42
C GLU A 290 -21.95 15.21 8.00
N MET A 291 -21.64 15.77 9.17
CA MET A 291 -22.47 16.82 9.79
C MET A 291 -22.41 18.10 8.97
N ILE A 292 -21.23 18.48 8.50
CA ILE A 292 -21.05 19.65 7.62
C ILE A 292 -21.83 19.47 6.33
N ALA A 293 -21.71 18.30 5.70
CA ALA A 293 -22.39 17.97 4.45
C ALA A 293 -23.91 18.03 4.59
N SER A 294 -24.45 17.49 5.68
CA SER A 294 -25.89 17.41 5.95
C SER A 294 -26.49 18.74 6.42
N SER A 295 -25.66 19.64 6.95
CA SER A 295 -26.13 20.93 7.45
C SER A 295 -26.55 21.85 6.30
N LYS A 296 -27.74 22.46 6.42
CA LYS A 296 -28.16 23.54 5.52
C LYS A 296 -27.45 24.86 5.84
N ASN A 297 -27.02 25.04 7.10
CA ASN A 297 -26.47 26.30 7.57
C ASN A 297 -25.21 26.05 8.41
N VAL A 298 -24.05 26.32 7.82
CA VAL A 298 -22.75 26.03 8.42
C VAL A 298 -22.38 27.00 9.55
N ALA A 299 -23.09 28.12 9.66
CA ALA A 299 -22.88 29.14 10.69
C ALA A 299 -23.15 28.61 12.10
N THR A 300 -24.07 27.66 12.25
CA THR A 300 -24.51 27.11 13.54
C THR A 300 -23.38 26.38 14.29
N PHE A 301 -22.29 26.01 13.61
CA PHE A 301 -21.15 25.34 14.24
C PHE A 301 -20.11 26.31 14.83
N ILE A 302 -20.20 27.60 14.49
CA ILE A 302 -19.20 28.60 14.87
C ILE A 302 -19.75 29.53 15.94
N GLU A 303 -21.03 29.87 15.87
CA GLU A 303 -21.62 30.76 16.87
C GLU A 303 -21.47 30.11 18.26
N PRO A 304 -20.75 30.77 19.19
CA PRO A 304 -20.70 30.28 20.56
C PRO A 304 -22.15 30.26 21.01
N VAL A 305 -22.60 29.11 21.52
CA VAL A 305 -23.96 28.93 22.06
C VAL A 305 -24.17 30.08 23.04
N SER A 306 -24.76 31.17 22.57
CA SER A 306 -24.89 32.39 23.34
C SER A 306 -25.87 32.00 24.40
N VAL A 307 -25.32 31.74 25.60
CA VAL A 307 -25.98 31.33 26.84
C VAL A 307 -27.47 31.49 26.65
N GLN A 308 -28.14 30.39 26.28
CA GLN A 308 -29.60 30.39 26.26
C GLN A 308 -29.97 30.96 27.61
N LYS A 309 -30.52 32.19 27.62
CA LYS A 309 -31.06 32.82 28.83
C LYS A 309 -31.78 31.68 29.53
N PRO A 310 -31.41 31.32 30.77
CA PRO A 310 -32.05 30.21 31.46
C PRO A 310 -33.54 30.48 31.32
N ILE A 311 -34.23 29.56 30.63
CA ILE A 311 -35.67 29.60 30.51
C ILE A 311 -36.11 29.64 31.96
N GLN A 312 -36.50 30.83 32.41
CA GLN A 312 -36.94 31.04 33.78
C GLN A 312 -38.05 30.03 33.96
N ALA A 313 -37.77 29.01 34.77
CA ALA A 313 -38.73 28.01 35.13
C ALA A 313 -39.95 28.79 35.59
N LYS A 314 -41.04 28.73 34.82
CA LYS A 314 -42.34 29.26 35.22
C LYS A 314 -42.64 28.59 36.55
N THR A 315 -42.43 29.36 37.61
CA THR A 315 -42.70 29.00 38.99
C THR A 315 -44.17 28.63 39.07
N ILE A 316 -44.43 27.32 39.20
CA ILE A 316 -45.70 26.83 39.67
C ILE A 316 -45.82 27.37 41.11
N LYS A 317 -46.79 28.26 41.30
CA LYS A 317 -47.13 28.84 42.61
C LYS A 317 -47.43 27.71 43.60
N GLN A 318 -46.69 27.68 44.71
CA GLN A 318 -47.15 27.07 45.95
C GLN A 318 -46.98 28.12 47.07
N PRO A 319 -47.99 28.37 47.92
CA PRO A 319 -47.93 29.44 48.90
C PRO A 319 -47.72 28.88 50.31
N GLN A 320 -46.53 29.01 50.90
CA GLN A 320 -46.33 28.93 52.36
C GLN A 320 -45.09 29.76 52.71
N ALA A 321 -45.25 30.92 53.37
CA ALA A 321 -45.40 31.10 54.81
C ALA A 321 -44.05 31.48 55.45
N SER A 322 -43.93 32.78 55.75
CA SER A 322 -43.21 33.40 56.86
C SER A 322 -41.95 32.72 57.43
N SER A 323 -40.80 33.39 57.28
CA SER A 323 -39.92 33.64 58.43
C SER A 323 -39.08 34.90 58.21
N LYS A 324 -39.01 35.69 59.27
CA LYS A 324 -38.38 37.01 59.43
C LYS A 324 -36.90 36.88 59.84
N ASN A 325 -36.18 37.99 59.67
CA ASN A 325 -34.88 38.40 60.29
C ASN A 325 -33.61 37.87 59.59
N VAL A 326 -32.52 38.61 59.34
CA VAL A 326 -32.01 39.96 59.72
C VAL A 326 -30.79 40.30 58.80
N PRO A 327 -30.33 41.57 58.67
CA PRO A 327 -29.41 42.06 57.63
C PRO A 327 -27.96 42.35 58.11
N LEU A 328 -27.12 42.90 57.19
CA LEU A 328 -25.74 43.46 57.31
C LEU A 328 -24.61 42.46 56.94
N LYS A 329 -23.55 42.75 56.17
CA LYS A 329 -22.82 43.99 55.78
C LYS A 329 -21.84 43.66 54.62
N PRO A 330 -21.27 44.66 53.90
CA PRO A 330 -20.21 44.49 52.89
C PRO A 330 -18.80 44.87 53.40
N MET A 331 -17.74 44.24 52.91
CA MET A 331 -16.32 44.66 53.01
C MET A 331 -15.61 44.19 51.72
N GLN A 332 -15.16 45.07 50.83
CA GLN A 332 -13.93 45.91 50.84
C GLN A 332 -12.59 45.16 50.84
N SER A 333 -11.82 45.45 49.77
CA SER A 333 -10.35 45.57 49.67
C SER A 333 -9.52 44.27 49.45
N ALA A 334 -8.44 44.23 48.68
CA ALA A 334 -7.50 45.26 48.20
C ALA A 334 -6.73 44.81 46.92
N PRO A 335 -6.00 45.70 46.23
CA PRO A 335 -5.13 45.40 45.09
C PRO A 335 -3.66 45.22 45.53
N VAL A 336 -2.87 44.43 44.79
CA VAL A 336 -1.40 44.40 44.93
C VAL A 336 -0.73 44.66 43.58
N GLN A 337 -0.05 45.81 43.51
CA GLN A 337 0.97 46.18 42.55
C GLN A 337 2.35 45.72 43.06
N SER A 338 3.25 45.35 42.14
CA SER A 338 4.72 45.55 42.14
C SER A 338 5.35 44.46 41.25
N ALA A 339 6.33 44.63 40.38
CA ALA A 339 7.12 45.77 39.89
C ALA A 339 7.88 45.28 38.62
N PRO A 340 8.35 46.17 37.73
CA PRO A 340 9.22 45.83 36.61
C PRO A 340 10.70 46.05 36.97
N MET A 341 11.59 45.14 36.57
CA MET A 341 13.04 45.43 36.52
C MET A 341 13.55 45.36 35.09
N GLN A 342 14.15 46.48 34.71
CA GLN A 342 14.83 46.77 33.46
C GLN A 342 16.29 46.30 33.50
N ALA A 343 16.85 46.24 32.29
CA ALA A 343 18.23 46.57 31.92
C ALA A 343 19.33 45.52 32.16
N LYS A 344 20.01 45.11 31.08
CA LYS A 344 21.22 45.82 30.62
C LYS A 344 21.73 45.28 29.27
N ALA A 345 22.07 46.22 28.41
CA ALA A 345 22.82 46.05 27.17
C ALA A 345 24.33 46.03 27.44
N THR A 346 25.08 45.23 26.67
CA THR A 346 26.54 45.37 26.51
C THR A 346 26.96 44.93 25.09
N THR A 347 26.71 45.79 24.11
CA THR A 347 27.72 46.55 23.34
C THR A 347 29.19 46.05 23.35
N ILE A 348 29.67 45.66 22.15
CA ILE A 348 30.99 45.99 21.54
C ILE A 348 32.26 45.28 22.12
N ASN A 349 32.96 44.47 21.32
CA ASN A 349 34.08 44.90 20.45
C ASN A 349 34.84 43.74 19.80
N MET A 350 35.21 43.96 18.55
CA MET A 350 36.13 43.16 17.72
C MET A 350 37.50 43.85 17.76
N PRO A 351 38.62 43.11 17.66
CA PRO A 351 39.62 43.57 16.69
C PRO A 351 40.34 42.45 15.91
N GLU A 352 40.75 42.88 14.73
CA GLU A 352 41.46 42.27 13.59
C GLU A 352 42.97 42.05 13.87
N PRO A 353 43.71 41.22 13.09
CA PRO A 353 44.98 40.62 13.49
C PRO A 353 46.22 41.30 12.87
N ALA A 354 47.41 40.92 13.38
CA ALA A 354 48.70 41.23 12.76
C ALA A 354 49.54 39.94 12.58
N PRO A 355 50.43 39.89 11.56
CA PRO A 355 51.01 38.64 11.04
C PRO A 355 52.39 38.35 11.64
N GLN A 356 52.73 37.07 11.79
CA GLN A 356 54.11 36.63 11.99
C GLN A 356 54.51 35.59 10.95
N ARG A 357 55.58 35.95 10.21
CA ARG A 357 56.39 35.14 9.31
C ARG A 357 57.39 34.27 10.12
N THR A 358 58.05 33.36 9.38
CA THR A 358 59.25 32.51 9.69
C THR A 358 58.90 31.09 10.17
N GLY A 359 59.47 29.99 9.66
CA GLY A 359 60.50 29.71 8.64
C GLY A 359 60.34 28.25 8.18
N GLN A 360 60.51 27.95 6.89
CA GLN A 360 61.66 27.28 6.26
C GLN A 360 62.06 25.85 6.73
N VAL A 361 61.82 24.92 5.79
CA VAL A 361 62.69 23.82 5.29
C VAL A 361 62.90 22.55 6.14
N SER A 362 62.39 21.43 5.62
CA SER A 362 63.24 20.28 5.24
C SER A 362 62.56 19.43 4.16
N GLU A 363 63.30 19.26 3.07
CA GLU A 363 63.00 18.43 1.91
C GLU A 363 63.12 16.94 2.22
N GLY A 364 62.37 16.11 1.50
CA GLY A 364 62.76 14.71 1.29
C GLY A 364 61.63 13.75 0.94
N GLN A 365 61.46 13.51 -0.37
CA GLN A 365 60.90 12.30 -1.00
C GLN A 365 59.37 12.16 -1.08
N GLN A 366 58.79 12.52 -2.23
CA GLN A 366 58.22 11.58 -3.23
C GLN A 366 57.38 12.36 -4.26
N ASP A 367 58.02 12.94 -5.27
CA ASP A 367 57.33 13.64 -6.37
C ASP A 367 56.92 12.66 -7.47
N ILE A 368 55.76 12.04 -7.28
CA ILE A 368 54.66 12.03 -8.26
C ILE A 368 53.37 12.16 -7.43
N VAL A 369 53.21 13.28 -6.71
CA VAL A 369 51.96 13.57 -6.02
C VAL A 369 51.00 14.15 -7.06
N ASP A 370 49.90 13.44 -7.27
CA ASP A 370 48.78 13.84 -8.12
C ASP A 370 48.41 15.29 -7.79
N LYS A 371 48.50 16.18 -8.80
CA LYS A 371 48.13 17.60 -8.66
C LYS A 371 46.71 17.80 -8.11
N ASP A 372 45.87 16.79 -8.24
CA ASP A 372 44.51 16.75 -7.73
C ASP A 372 44.51 16.70 -6.18
N SER A 373 45.35 15.86 -5.56
CA SER A 373 45.41 15.71 -4.09
C SER A 373 45.71 17.01 -3.34
N ILE A 374 46.48 17.92 -3.94
CA ILE A 374 46.89 19.17 -3.30
C ILE A 374 45.73 20.16 -3.18
N MET A 375 44.74 20.12 -4.09
CA MET A 375 43.60 21.05 -4.03
C MET A 375 42.62 20.68 -2.91
N LEU A 376 42.44 19.39 -2.64
CA LEU A 376 41.53 18.91 -1.62
C LEU A 376 42.03 19.23 -0.20
N ASP A 377 43.34 19.07 0.04
CA ASP A 377 43.95 19.38 1.33
C ASP A 377 43.82 20.88 1.64
N GLN A 378 44.06 21.74 0.65
CA GLN A 378 43.85 23.19 0.78
C GLN A 378 42.39 23.55 1.05
N PHE A 379 41.44 22.83 0.43
CA PHE A 379 40.01 23.02 0.67
C PHE A 379 39.62 22.65 2.11
N LEU A 380 40.10 21.51 2.61
CA LEU A 380 39.82 21.04 3.97
C LEU A 380 40.47 21.95 5.03
N GLU A 381 41.70 22.41 4.79
CA GLU A 381 42.40 23.35 5.66
C GLU A 381 41.71 24.72 5.69
N ALA A 382 41.26 25.23 4.54
CA ALA A 382 40.47 26.46 4.45
C ALA A 382 39.12 26.35 5.18
N LYS A 383 38.46 25.20 5.09
CA LYS A 383 37.17 24.94 5.75
C LYS A 383 37.29 24.69 7.25
N ALA A 384 38.44 24.21 7.71
CA ALA A 384 38.74 24.06 9.13
C ALA A 384 38.98 25.41 9.85
N SER A 385 38.99 26.53 9.13
CA SER A 385 39.20 27.90 9.65
C SER A 385 40.51 28.08 10.45
N GLY A 386 41.46 27.15 10.32
CA GLY A 386 42.71 27.11 11.11
C GLY A 386 42.53 26.82 12.61
N LYS A 387 41.32 26.56 13.09
CA LYS A 387 41.02 26.31 14.52
C LYS A 387 41.03 24.83 14.90
N MET A 388 41.12 23.94 13.93
CA MET A 388 41.09 22.50 14.14
C MET A 388 42.48 21.96 14.44
N ASP A 389 42.55 20.99 15.35
CA ASP A 389 43.80 20.30 15.69
C ASP A 389 44.36 19.58 14.45
N LYS A 390 45.66 19.72 14.18
CA LYS A 390 46.34 19.17 12.99
C LYS A 390 46.18 17.65 12.91
N GLN A 391 46.14 16.97 14.06
CA GLN A 391 45.93 15.51 14.10
C GLN A 391 44.54 15.12 13.60
N LYS A 392 43.49 15.83 14.03
CA LYS A 392 42.13 15.56 13.58
C LYS A 392 41.91 15.90 12.11
N LEU A 393 42.54 16.96 11.63
CA LEU A 393 42.51 17.33 10.21
C LEU A 393 43.09 16.21 9.33
N ASN A 394 44.26 15.69 9.70
CA ASN A 394 44.88 14.56 9.01
C ASN A 394 44.02 13.28 9.05
N ASP A 395 43.34 13.02 10.17
CA ASP A 395 42.39 11.88 10.26
C ASP A 395 41.17 12.06 9.34
N ILE A 396 40.70 13.29 9.16
CA ILE A 396 39.59 13.60 8.24
C ILE A 396 40.07 13.48 6.79
N GLU A 397 41.22 14.03 6.44
CA GLU A 397 41.85 13.91 5.12
C GLU A 397 42.01 12.44 4.72
N LYS A 398 42.59 11.62 5.60
CA LYS A 398 42.72 10.17 5.38
C LYS A 398 41.38 9.48 5.15
N LYS A 399 40.35 9.83 5.92
CA LYS A 399 39.00 9.28 5.73
C LYS A 399 38.42 9.69 4.40
N VAL A 400 38.56 10.95 4.01
CA VAL A 400 38.04 11.48 2.74
C VAL A 400 38.76 10.82 1.55
N HIS A 401 40.09 10.72 1.57
CA HIS A 401 40.85 10.00 0.55
C HIS A 401 40.46 8.52 0.46
N ALA A 402 40.29 7.84 1.60
CA ALA A 402 39.85 6.45 1.62
C ALA A 402 38.45 6.29 0.99
N ILE A 403 37.53 7.24 1.20
CA ILE A 403 36.21 7.25 0.59
C ILE A 403 36.30 7.52 -0.92
N MET A 404 37.10 8.49 -1.33
CA MET A 404 37.32 8.82 -2.74
C MET A 404 37.84 7.61 -3.52
N HIS A 405 38.85 6.93 -2.99
CA HIS A 405 39.42 5.75 -3.63
C HIS A 405 38.48 4.54 -3.55
N LYS A 406 37.76 4.33 -2.44
CA LYS A 406 36.80 3.21 -2.30
C LYS A 406 35.60 3.34 -3.25
N TYR A 407 35.21 4.57 -3.60
CA TYR A 407 34.00 4.87 -4.37
C TYR A 407 34.24 5.52 -5.73
N ASN A 408 35.49 5.71 -6.15
CA ASN A 408 35.90 6.43 -7.37
C ASN A 408 35.17 7.78 -7.53
N LEU A 409 35.20 8.60 -6.47
CA LEU A 409 34.58 9.93 -6.47
C LEU A 409 35.57 10.99 -6.92
N SER A 410 35.11 11.96 -7.71
CA SER A 410 35.90 13.16 -8.05
C SER A 410 35.86 14.16 -6.89
N GLU A 411 36.91 14.98 -6.76
CA GLU A 411 37.03 16.00 -5.70
C GLU A 411 35.85 16.97 -5.69
N LYS A 412 35.43 17.43 -6.87
CA LYS A 412 34.26 18.32 -7.02
C LYS A 412 32.98 17.71 -6.45
N GLU A 413 32.80 16.39 -6.59
CA GLU A 413 31.65 15.70 -6.01
C GLU A 413 31.75 15.59 -4.49
N VAL A 414 32.96 15.46 -3.96
CA VAL A 414 33.23 15.41 -2.53
C VAL A 414 32.99 16.79 -1.90
N GLU A 415 33.55 17.85 -2.49
CA GLU A 415 33.32 19.24 -2.09
C GLU A 415 31.83 19.57 -2.07
N GLN A 416 31.10 19.22 -3.13
CA GLN A 416 29.66 19.46 -3.22
C GLN A 416 28.86 18.71 -2.14
N LYS A 417 29.27 17.48 -1.79
CA LYS A 417 28.56 16.64 -0.81
C LYS A 417 28.94 16.98 0.64
N ILE A 418 30.17 17.41 0.90
CA ILE A 418 30.60 17.92 2.20
C ILE A 418 29.92 19.28 2.47
N GLY A 419 29.68 20.05 1.41
CA GLY A 419 28.90 21.29 1.45
C GLY A 419 29.65 22.44 2.14
N SER A 420 28.95 23.56 2.35
CA SER A 420 29.47 24.72 3.10
C SER A 420 29.44 24.45 4.60
N ALA A 421 30.17 23.44 5.06
CA ALA A 421 30.41 23.26 6.49
C ALA A 421 31.39 24.34 6.96
N ASP A 422 30.95 25.23 7.83
CA ASP A 422 31.75 26.38 8.29
C ASP A 422 32.42 26.12 9.65
N ASN A 423 32.07 25.02 10.32
CA ASN A 423 32.57 24.66 11.65
C ASN A 423 33.11 23.21 11.68
N GLU A 424 34.12 22.93 12.52
CA GLU A 424 34.72 21.60 12.72
C GLU A 424 33.67 20.49 12.93
N ALA A 425 32.71 20.72 13.83
CA ALA A 425 31.66 19.75 14.12
C ALA A 425 30.79 19.42 12.90
N GLN A 426 30.48 20.43 12.08
CA GLN A 426 29.69 20.26 10.85
C GLN A 426 30.51 19.56 9.77
N LEU A 427 31.82 19.81 9.69
CA LEU A 427 32.71 19.14 8.75
C LEU A 427 32.78 17.64 9.05
N ILE A 428 32.99 17.27 10.33
CA ILE A 428 33.00 15.88 10.78
C ILE A 428 31.64 15.20 10.53
N GLU A 429 30.54 15.88 10.83
CA GLU A 429 29.19 15.35 10.60
C GLU A 429 28.91 15.16 9.11
N SER A 430 29.28 16.12 8.26
CA SER A 430 29.14 16.03 6.80
C SER A 430 29.95 14.88 6.20
N VAL A 431 31.18 14.67 6.67
CA VAL A 431 32.03 13.56 6.22
C VAL A 431 31.46 12.22 6.66
N ASN A 432 31.02 12.08 7.92
CA ASN A 432 30.38 10.85 8.39
C ASN A 432 29.07 10.57 7.65
N LYS A 433 28.27 11.61 7.36
CA LYS A 433 27.05 11.49 6.56
C LYS A 433 27.34 11.09 5.12
N LEU A 434 28.47 11.53 4.54
CA LEU A 434 28.93 11.10 3.23
C LEU A 434 29.29 9.61 3.22
N VAL A 435 30.02 9.13 4.23
CA VAL A 435 30.32 7.68 4.40
C VAL A 435 29.02 6.88 4.44
N ASP A 436 28.11 7.29 5.32
CA ASP A 436 26.81 6.65 5.52
C ASP A 436 25.98 6.57 4.24
N LEU A 437 25.96 7.65 3.45
CA LEU A 437 25.23 7.69 2.19
C LEU A 437 25.83 6.77 1.14
N LEU A 438 27.16 6.63 1.10
CA LEU A 438 27.86 5.80 0.14
C LEU A 438 27.77 4.31 0.49
N ASP A 439 27.92 3.96 1.77
CA ASP A 439 27.76 2.58 2.24
C ASP A 439 26.31 2.10 2.00
N LYS A 440 25.29 2.93 2.31
CA LYS A 440 23.87 2.65 2.01
C LYS A 440 23.60 2.49 0.51
N LYS A 441 24.27 3.26 -0.35
CA LYS A 441 24.13 3.15 -1.81
C LYS A 441 24.70 1.81 -2.31
N LYS A 442 25.81 1.33 -1.74
CA LYS A 442 26.40 0.04 -2.12
C LYS A 442 25.52 -1.14 -1.71
N GLU A 443 24.97 -1.13 -0.50
CA GLU A 443 24.03 -2.16 -0.04
C GLU A 443 22.80 -2.25 -0.95
N SER A 444 22.26 -1.11 -1.40
CA SER A 444 21.14 -1.10 -2.35
C SER A 444 21.54 -1.68 -3.72
N SER A 445 22.75 -1.39 -4.21
CA SER A 445 23.25 -1.90 -5.51
C SER A 445 23.58 -3.40 -5.51
N PHE A 446 23.85 -3.99 -4.34
CA PHE A 446 24.11 -5.42 -4.22
C PHE A 446 22.81 -6.25 -4.24
N SER A 447 21.68 -5.66 -3.81
CA SER A 447 20.36 -6.33 -3.83
C SER A 447 19.72 -6.42 -5.23
N GLU A 448 20.11 -5.56 -6.17
CA GLU A 448 19.62 -5.58 -7.56
C GLU A 448 20.32 -6.63 -8.46
N LYS A 449 21.30 -7.38 -7.94
CA LYS A 449 21.98 -8.45 -8.69
C LYS A 449 21.34 -9.84 -8.58
N SER A 450 20.18 -9.97 -7.95
CA SER A 450 19.41 -11.21 -8.00
C SER A 450 18.46 -11.21 -9.21
N GLU A 451 18.79 -12.07 -10.18
CA GLU A 451 17.93 -12.60 -11.24
C GLU A 451 17.34 -11.61 -12.26
N ARG A 452 18.22 -11.06 -13.11
CA ARG A 452 17.82 -10.77 -14.50
C ARG A 452 17.52 -12.10 -15.19
N ILE A 453 16.23 -12.38 -15.38
CA ILE A 453 15.76 -13.33 -16.39
C ILE A 453 16.28 -12.83 -17.75
N GLU A 454 17.15 -13.61 -18.38
CA GLU A 454 17.63 -13.39 -19.74
C GLU A 454 16.49 -13.59 -20.75
N THR A 455 15.63 -12.59 -20.92
CA THR A 455 14.88 -12.47 -22.18
C THR A 455 15.70 -11.66 -23.17
N ALA A 456 16.42 -12.39 -24.01
CA ALA A 456 17.11 -11.86 -25.17
C ALA A 456 16.13 -11.18 -26.13
N VAL A 457 16.05 -9.86 -26.12
CA VAL A 457 15.56 -9.08 -27.26
C VAL A 457 16.51 -7.91 -27.49
N ARG A 458 17.35 -8.07 -28.53
CA ARG A 458 18.19 -7.00 -29.07
C ARG A 458 17.29 -6.03 -29.84
N PHE A 459 17.02 -4.86 -29.28
CA PHE A 459 16.60 -3.70 -30.05
C PHE A 459 17.72 -2.67 -30.02
N THR A 460 18.51 -2.64 -31.10
CA THR A 460 19.35 -1.51 -31.47
C THR A 460 18.57 -0.66 -32.45
N GLU A 461 17.85 0.36 -31.97
CA GLU A 461 17.38 1.45 -32.82
C GLU A 461 17.78 2.79 -32.20
N THR A 462 18.58 3.51 -32.98
CA THR A 462 19.10 4.86 -32.78
C THR A 462 17.97 5.86 -32.52
N ALA A 463 17.85 6.34 -31.28
CA ALA A 463 16.98 7.46 -30.93
C ALA A 463 17.79 8.76 -30.92
N LYS A 464 17.25 9.77 -31.63
CA LYS A 464 17.78 11.14 -31.70
C LYS A 464 17.89 11.76 -30.29
N PRO A 465 18.94 12.57 -30.00
CA PRO A 465 19.03 13.29 -28.75
C PRO A 465 17.92 14.35 -28.71
N VAL A 466 17.05 14.26 -27.70
CA VAL A 466 16.09 15.31 -27.33
C VAL A 466 16.68 16.01 -26.11
N GLU A 467 16.72 17.34 -26.17
CA GLU A 467 17.26 18.24 -25.16
C GLU A 467 16.76 17.91 -23.74
N GLU A 468 17.70 17.81 -22.82
CA GLU A 468 17.49 17.61 -21.39
C GLU A 468 16.96 18.90 -20.76
N GLU A 469 15.64 19.01 -20.59
CA GLU A 469 15.09 19.89 -19.56
C GLU A 469 15.46 19.30 -18.19
N LYS A 470 16.18 20.08 -17.39
CA LYS A 470 16.61 19.78 -16.02
C LYS A 470 15.41 19.57 -15.10
N GLY A 471 14.82 18.39 -15.16
CA GLY A 471 13.92 17.87 -14.14
C GLY A 471 14.74 17.49 -12.91
N VAL A 472 14.45 18.14 -11.78
CA VAL A 472 14.97 17.73 -10.47
C VAL A 472 14.46 16.31 -10.21
N ASP A 473 15.34 15.31 -10.31
CA ASP A 473 15.04 13.91 -9.99
C ASP A 473 14.70 13.77 -8.51
N THR A 474 13.43 13.96 -8.16
CA THR A 474 12.91 13.49 -6.88
C THR A 474 12.87 11.97 -6.93
N LYS A 475 13.98 11.33 -6.52
CA LYS A 475 14.07 9.89 -6.29
C LYS A 475 13.03 9.48 -5.24
N ILE A 476 11.86 9.05 -5.71
CA ILE A 476 10.86 8.37 -4.89
C ILE A 476 11.48 7.04 -4.46
N ARG A 477 12.03 7.01 -3.23
CA ARG A 477 12.48 5.76 -2.59
C ARG A 477 11.28 4.82 -2.55
N GLN A 478 11.28 3.78 -3.40
CA GLN A 478 10.32 2.68 -3.28
C GLN A 478 10.68 1.90 -2.02
N LYS A 479 10.17 2.35 -0.86
CA LYS A 479 10.19 1.53 0.34
C LYS A 479 9.26 0.36 0.07
N THR A 480 9.81 -0.84 -0.09
CA THR A 480 9.00 -2.07 -0.08
C THR A 480 8.28 -2.11 1.26
N ILE A 481 6.95 -2.04 1.22
CA ILE A 481 6.14 -2.11 2.43
C ILE A 481 6.13 -3.56 2.87
N ILE A 482 7.01 -3.92 3.81
CA ILE A 482 7.03 -5.25 4.41
C ILE A 482 5.85 -5.33 5.37
N THR A 483 4.88 -6.17 5.02
CA THR A 483 3.68 -6.40 5.83
C THR A 483 3.92 -7.46 6.90
N ASP A 484 3.03 -7.56 7.88
CA ASP A 484 3.08 -8.62 8.90
C ASP A 484 2.97 -10.02 8.27
N PHE A 485 2.26 -10.15 7.13
CA PHE A 485 2.13 -11.40 6.38
C PHE A 485 3.47 -11.88 5.85
N ASP A 486 4.24 -10.98 5.23
CA ASP A 486 5.55 -11.29 4.67
C ASP A 486 6.52 -11.78 5.76
N ARG A 487 6.49 -11.13 6.93
CA ARG A 487 7.34 -11.52 8.06
C ARG A 487 6.98 -12.89 8.63
N VAL A 488 5.69 -13.19 8.72
CA VAL A 488 5.18 -14.48 9.19
C VAL A 488 5.54 -15.59 8.19
N LEU A 489 5.32 -15.35 6.89
CA LEU A 489 5.68 -16.29 5.82
C LEU A 489 7.19 -16.58 5.80
N ASP A 490 8.03 -15.55 5.80
CA ASP A 490 9.49 -15.69 5.80
C ASP A 490 10.00 -16.57 6.96
N LEU A 491 9.42 -16.40 8.16
CA LEU A 491 9.80 -17.20 9.32
C LEU A 491 9.33 -18.65 9.21
N ILE A 492 8.11 -18.89 8.71
CA ILE A 492 7.58 -20.24 8.54
C ILE A 492 8.32 -20.96 7.42
N GLU A 493 8.71 -20.28 6.33
CA GLU A 493 9.53 -20.88 5.27
C GLU A 493 10.91 -21.30 5.79
N LYS A 494 11.54 -20.48 6.64
CA LYS A 494 12.85 -20.79 7.23
C LYS A 494 12.80 -21.96 8.22
N LYS A 495 11.78 -22.02 9.09
CA LYS A 495 11.69 -23.02 10.17
C LYS A 495 10.82 -24.24 9.82
N GLY A 496 9.98 -24.15 8.79
CA GLY A 496 9.02 -25.17 8.34
C GLY A 496 7.79 -25.32 9.24
N LYS A 497 7.98 -25.39 10.57
CA LYS A 497 6.93 -25.58 11.57
C LYS A 497 7.25 -24.76 12.82
N MET A 498 6.27 -24.01 13.33
CA MET A 498 6.46 -23.17 14.52
C MET A 498 5.16 -22.99 15.32
N LYS A 499 5.25 -22.84 16.64
CA LYS A 499 4.10 -22.53 17.51
C LYS A 499 3.76 -21.05 17.44
N VAL A 500 2.47 -20.70 17.57
CA VAL A 500 2.01 -19.30 17.58
C VAL A 500 2.71 -18.46 18.66
N GLY A 501 2.89 -18.99 19.88
CA GLY A 501 3.56 -18.27 20.96
C GLY A 501 5.05 -17.99 20.70
N GLU A 502 5.76 -18.94 20.07
CA GLU A 502 7.17 -18.77 19.69
C GLU A 502 7.29 -17.68 18.61
N MET A 503 6.39 -17.71 17.63
CA MET A 503 6.33 -16.72 16.55
C MET A 503 5.99 -15.31 17.07
N ALA A 504 5.09 -15.21 18.05
CA ALA A 504 4.74 -13.95 18.72
C ALA A 504 5.95 -13.30 19.38
N SER A 505 6.76 -14.13 20.04
CA SER A 505 7.95 -13.68 20.74
C SER A 505 9.03 -13.22 19.77
N GLU A 506 9.21 -13.93 18.65
CA GLU A 506 10.23 -13.63 17.64
C GLU A 506 9.89 -12.39 16.80
N LEU A 507 8.62 -12.22 16.40
CA LEU A 507 8.17 -11.07 15.61
C LEU A 507 7.79 -9.85 16.45
N LYS A 508 7.74 -9.98 17.78
CA LYS A 508 7.22 -8.96 18.70
C LYS A 508 5.80 -8.52 18.34
N LEU A 509 4.98 -9.48 17.91
CA LEU A 509 3.55 -9.28 17.60
C LEU A 509 2.69 -9.96 18.67
N SER A 510 1.46 -9.47 18.86
CA SER A 510 0.53 -10.14 19.78
C SER A 510 0.12 -11.52 19.24
N LYS A 511 -0.14 -12.48 20.13
CA LYS A 511 -0.60 -13.83 19.74
C LYS A 511 -1.87 -13.76 18.87
N SER A 512 -2.83 -12.91 19.27
CA SER A 512 -4.07 -12.66 18.50
C SER A 512 -3.78 -12.20 17.07
N ARG A 513 -2.80 -11.31 16.87
CA ARG A 513 -2.47 -10.80 15.54
C ARG A 513 -1.88 -11.88 14.64
N ILE A 514 -1.07 -12.77 15.20
CA ILE A 514 -0.50 -13.90 14.46
C ILE A 514 -1.58 -14.92 14.11
N GLU A 515 -2.54 -15.18 15.00
CA GLU A 515 -3.67 -16.06 14.71
C GLU A 515 -4.57 -15.51 13.59
N GLU A 516 -4.82 -14.20 13.58
CA GLU A 516 -5.53 -13.53 12.49
C GLU A 516 -4.80 -13.69 11.16
N VAL A 517 -3.50 -13.38 11.13
CA VAL A 517 -2.65 -13.51 9.95
C VAL A 517 -2.60 -14.95 9.47
N ALA A 518 -2.43 -15.92 10.37
CA ALA A 518 -2.42 -17.34 10.07
C ALA A 518 -3.76 -17.84 9.50
N THR A 519 -4.87 -17.34 10.04
CA THR A 519 -6.22 -17.68 9.55
C THR A 519 -6.42 -17.18 8.13
N LEU A 520 -5.90 -16.00 7.79
CA LEU A 520 -5.93 -15.46 6.43
C LEU A 520 -5.02 -16.24 5.48
N LEU A 521 -3.78 -16.55 5.89
CA LEU A 521 -2.85 -17.39 5.10
C LEU A 521 -3.40 -18.80 4.86
N LYS A 522 -4.17 -19.34 5.81
CA LYS A 522 -4.88 -20.61 5.65
C LYS A 522 -5.99 -20.55 4.60
N LYS A 523 -6.74 -19.44 4.53
CA LYS A 523 -7.76 -19.24 3.48
C LYS A 523 -7.13 -19.24 2.10
N GLU A 524 -5.92 -18.71 1.97
CA GLU A 524 -5.13 -18.71 0.72
C GLU A 524 -4.36 -20.01 0.46
N LYS A 525 -4.48 -21.01 1.35
CA LYS A 525 -3.79 -22.32 1.28
C LYS A 525 -2.26 -22.24 1.25
N GLN A 526 -1.68 -21.14 1.73
CA GLN A 526 -0.22 -21.01 1.85
C GLN A 526 0.31 -21.74 3.08
N VAL A 527 -0.52 -21.87 4.12
CA VAL A 527 -0.14 -22.38 5.43
C VAL A 527 -1.28 -23.21 6.04
N GLU A 528 -0.94 -24.26 6.78
CA GLU A 528 -1.88 -25.01 7.61
C GLU A 528 -1.75 -24.63 9.08
N LEU A 529 -2.90 -24.38 9.71
CA LEU A 529 -3.03 -24.07 11.14
C LEU A 529 -3.66 -25.27 11.84
N ILE A 530 -2.89 -25.91 12.72
CA ILE A 530 -3.25 -27.11 13.48
C ILE A 530 -3.44 -26.74 14.95
N TYR A 531 -4.64 -26.99 15.48
CA TYR A 531 -4.96 -26.79 16.88
C TYR A 531 -4.86 -28.12 17.63
N HIS A 532 -3.92 -28.21 18.57
CA HIS A 532 -3.83 -29.36 19.47
C HIS A 532 -4.85 -29.23 20.62
N THR A 533 -5.27 -30.35 21.20
CA THR A 533 -6.20 -30.37 22.34
C THR A 533 -5.64 -29.65 23.56
N PHE A 534 -4.31 -29.66 23.70
CA PHE A 534 -3.58 -28.94 24.74
C PHE A 534 -2.39 -28.22 24.10
N GLY A 535 -2.24 -26.92 24.41
CA GLY A 535 -1.11 -26.09 23.99
C GLY A 535 -1.43 -25.08 22.88
N ASP A 536 -0.41 -24.30 22.52
CA ASP A 536 -0.50 -23.26 21.49
C ASP A 536 -0.71 -23.88 20.09
N ALA A 537 -1.46 -23.18 19.23
CA ALA A 537 -1.66 -23.58 17.85
C ALA A 537 -0.33 -23.65 17.09
N VAL A 538 -0.24 -24.59 16.15
CA VAL A 538 0.97 -24.84 15.36
C VAL A 538 0.73 -24.47 13.92
N ILE A 539 1.67 -23.72 13.37
CA ILE A 539 1.65 -23.21 12.00
C ILE A 539 2.69 -23.99 11.18
N GLN A 540 2.27 -24.53 10.03
CA GLN A 540 3.11 -25.38 9.20
C GLN A 540 2.87 -25.13 7.71
N THR A 541 3.92 -25.12 6.89
CA THR A 541 3.77 -25.07 5.43
C THR A 541 3.33 -26.42 4.86
N PRO A 542 2.50 -26.45 3.80
CA PRO A 542 2.05 -27.69 3.17
C PRO A 542 3.22 -28.53 2.67
N TYR A 543 4.29 -27.89 2.16
CA TYR A 543 5.51 -28.57 1.75
C TYR A 543 6.20 -29.36 2.89
N TYR A 544 6.25 -28.79 4.11
CA TYR A 544 6.82 -29.49 5.26
C TYR A 544 5.97 -30.69 5.69
N LEU A 545 4.64 -30.60 5.52
CA LEU A 545 3.72 -31.72 5.79
C LEU A 545 3.97 -32.90 4.86
N GLU A 546 4.12 -32.64 3.56
CA GLU A 546 4.43 -33.69 2.57
C GLU A 546 5.78 -34.35 2.84
N LYS A 547 6.82 -33.54 3.10
CA LYS A 547 8.16 -34.05 3.43
C LYS A 547 8.14 -34.94 4.68
N SER A 548 7.41 -34.53 5.72
CA SER A 548 7.27 -35.32 6.96
C SER A 548 6.52 -36.64 6.73
N LYS A 549 5.48 -36.66 5.88
CA LYS A 549 4.76 -37.89 5.52
C LYS A 549 5.67 -38.87 4.76
N GLN A 550 6.40 -38.37 3.75
CA GLN A 550 7.34 -39.19 2.99
C GLN A 550 8.45 -39.78 3.87
N GLN A 551 8.96 -39.02 4.85
CA GLN A 551 9.97 -39.51 5.78
C GLN A 551 9.44 -40.64 6.67
N LYS A 552 8.22 -40.50 7.20
CA LYS A 552 7.57 -41.57 7.98
C LYS A 552 7.28 -42.82 7.16
N GLU A 553 6.94 -42.68 5.88
CA GLU A 553 6.76 -43.82 4.98
C GLU A 553 8.08 -44.56 4.73
N LYS A 554 9.17 -43.82 4.49
CA LYS A 554 10.52 -44.40 4.35
C LYS A 554 10.94 -45.14 5.62
N GLU A 555 10.79 -44.53 6.79
CA GLU A 555 11.11 -45.17 8.08
C GLU A 555 10.29 -46.45 8.31
N LYS A 556 8.99 -46.44 7.97
CA LYS A 556 8.14 -47.64 8.02
C LYS A 556 8.61 -48.74 7.07
N GLN A 557 9.07 -48.37 5.87
CA GLN A 557 9.54 -49.33 4.88
C GLN A 557 10.88 -49.94 5.29
N GLU A 558 11.83 -49.12 5.78
CA GLU A 558 13.09 -49.59 6.36
C GLU A 558 12.87 -50.51 7.57
N ALA A 559 11.90 -50.20 8.43
CA ALA A 559 11.55 -51.06 9.57
C ALA A 559 10.98 -52.42 9.10
N LYS A 560 10.15 -52.43 8.04
CA LYS A 560 9.63 -53.67 7.44
C LYS A 560 10.75 -54.50 6.80
N ASP A 561 11.69 -53.88 6.12
CA ASP A 561 12.81 -54.57 5.48
C ASP A 561 13.79 -55.14 6.51
N LYS A 562 14.05 -54.41 7.60
CA LYS A 562 14.82 -54.91 8.75
C LYS A 562 14.12 -56.10 9.42
N ALA A 563 12.80 -56.04 9.61
CA ALA A 563 12.04 -57.14 10.18
C ALA A 563 11.99 -58.39 9.26
N LYS A 564 11.98 -58.21 7.94
CA LYS A 564 12.08 -59.32 6.97
C LYS A 564 13.45 -59.97 7.00
N LYS A 565 14.53 -59.19 7.04
CA LYS A 565 15.90 -59.71 7.17
C LYS A 565 16.08 -60.51 8.47
N ALA A 566 15.62 -59.98 9.60
CA ALA A 566 15.69 -60.68 10.89
C ALA A 566 14.92 -62.03 10.92
N LYS A 567 13.88 -62.20 10.09
CA LYS A 567 13.15 -63.48 9.97
C LYS A 567 13.79 -64.45 8.96
N GLY A 568 14.67 -63.98 8.09
CA GLY A 568 15.38 -64.81 7.11
C GLY A 568 16.53 -65.61 7.71
N ASP A 569 17.22 -65.06 8.71
CA ASP A 569 18.40 -65.68 9.34
C ASP A 569 18.05 -66.68 10.47
N SER A 570 16.77 -66.98 10.69
CA SER A 570 16.28 -67.91 11.72
C SER A 570 15.77 -69.25 11.14
N LYS A 571 16.01 -69.49 9.85
CA LYS A 571 15.83 -70.79 9.18
C LYS A 571 17.18 -71.27 8.72
#